data_AF-A0AAE5H944-F1
#
_entry.id   AF-A0AAE5H944-F1
#
_cell.length_a   1.000
_cell.length_b   1.000
_cell.length_c   1.000
_cell.angle_alpha   90.00
_cell.angle_beta   90.00
_cell.angle_gamma   90.00
#
_symmetry.space_group_name_H-M   'P 1'
#
loop_
_entity.id
_entity.type
_entity.pdbx_description
1 polymer ?
#
loop_
_entity_poly.entity_id
_entity_poly.type
_entity_poly.pdbx_seq_one_letter_code
_entity_poly.pdbx_strand_id
1 'polypeptide(L)'
;MLTTTNYGLKKPEGTDVVNIDDFNGNADIIDTKLKEINSALPLKAPLDSPGLTGAPTAPTQTAGDNSTKIANTAFVTTAVANKTSVSGNAGTATKLQTPRNIALAGDVTGSANFDGSGNISITATVADDSHNHIIANVDGLQSALDVIDTQLSDMAQDSYPTVIATGTNSYVGSTDKIKSLGKGTTKLTLFVGMDATGNCSLNLNSYGAKNIKDSFGNIVNNFKKDVPYNLCYNGTDFILQGKGGGGDALASQLLVNKKATVDTGPIVGTMPERGNITATLNAGQSYTIAEGHHGGGGTVTANSLASQTAANADASKILAGFSAWVSGSLLAGTATIASLGGFKYTFGTTGSISNSSQTVTIPGAPIIVFGIYHRSSTSWPFVYAANASLGIPTSGIYVTYLTTSISGNTIIFSNNGNIDYVSYVALYN
;
A
#
# COMPACT_ATOMS: atom_id res chain seq x y z
N MET A 1 -154.50 8.33 -80.77
CA MET A 1 -153.18 7.71 -80.93
C MET A 1 -152.75 7.00 -79.66
N LEU A 2 -152.49 5.69 -79.74
CA LEU A 2 -151.92 4.90 -78.64
C LEU A 2 -150.37 4.99 -78.68
N THR A 3 -149.70 4.85 -77.55
CA THR A 3 -148.21 4.82 -77.48
C THR A 3 -147.72 3.70 -76.56
N THR A 4 -146.45 3.30 -76.71
CA THR A 4 -145.75 2.41 -75.77
C THR A 4 -145.45 3.13 -74.44
N THR A 5 -145.15 2.36 -73.39
CA THR A 5 -145.09 2.86 -72.01
C THR A 5 -143.79 3.60 -71.66
N ASN A 6 -142.63 3.12 -72.13
CA ASN A 6 -141.32 3.61 -71.65
C ASN A 6 -140.80 4.81 -72.45
N TYR A 7 -140.92 4.76 -73.77
CA TYR A 7 -140.40 5.76 -74.71
C TYR A 7 -141.46 6.37 -75.63
N GLY A 8 -142.74 6.05 -75.43
CA GLY A 8 -143.85 6.71 -76.14
C GLY A 8 -143.89 6.47 -77.65
N LEU A 9 -143.43 5.30 -78.12
CA LEU A 9 -143.46 4.95 -79.53
C LEU A 9 -144.91 4.88 -80.02
N LYS A 10 -145.20 5.55 -81.14
CA LYS A 10 -146.55 5.65 -81.69
C LYS A 10 -147.04 4.30 -82.21
N LYS A 11 -148.26 3.94 -81.84
CA LYS A 11 -148.97 2.74 -82.28
C LYS A 11 -150.00 3.09 -83.37
N PRO A 12 -150.17 2.26 -84.43
CA PRO A 12 -151.19 2.49 -85.45
C PRO A 12 -152.62 2.54 -84.89
N GLU A 13 -153.49 3.31 -85.55
CA GLU A 13 -154.90 3.53 -85.20
C GLU A 13 -155.84 2.64 -86.03
N GLY A 14 -157.09 2.48 -85.61
CA GLY A 14 -158.07 1.57 -86.24
C GLY A 14 -158.44 1.86 -87.70
N THR A 15 -157.94 2.95 -88.28
CA THR A 15 -158.10 3.28 -89.71
C THR A 15 -156.88 2.91 -90.56
N ASP A 16 -155.79 2.48 -89.93
CA ASP A 16 -154.56 2.12 -90.62
C ASP A 16 -154.68 0.74 -91.26
N VAL A 17 -154.21 0.61 -92.52
CA VAL A 17 -154.24 -0.64 -93.31
C VAL A 17 -153.13 -1.64 -92.91
N VAL A 18 -152.72 -1.66 -91.65
CA VAL A 18 -151.66 -2.55 -91.11
C VAL A 18 -152.23 -3.57 -90.14
N ASN A 19 -151.50 -4.66 -89.88
CA ASN A 19 -151.83 -5.54 -88.75
C ASN A 19 -151.49 -4.82 -87.44
N ILE A 20 -152.51 -4.20 -86.84
CA ILE A 20 -152.39 -3.37 -85.65
C ILE A 20 -151.81 -4.15 -84.47
N ASP A 21 -152.18 -5.43 -84.30
CA ASP A 21 -151.74 -6.24 -83.16
C ASP A 21 -150.24 -6.55 -83.24
N ASP A 22 -149.77 -6.99 -84.41
CA ASP A 22 -148.34 -7.28 -84.64
C ASP A 22 -147.50 -6.02 -84.43
N PHE A 23 -147.94 -4.88 -84.96
CA PHE A 23 -147.18 -3.64 -84.87
C PHE A 23 -147.17 -3.08 -83.44
N ASN A 24 -148.29 -3.17 -82.73
CA ASN A 24 -148.38 -2.78 -81.33
C ASN A 24 -147.51 -3.67 -80.43
N GLY A 25 -147.54 -4.99 -80.65
CA GLY A 25 -146.70 -5.94 -79.94
C GLY A 25 -145.21 -5.70 -80.19
N ASN A 26 -144.82 -5.49 -81.45
CA ASN A 26 -143.44 -5.15 -81.81
C ASN A 26 -142.99 -3.83 -81.17
N ALA A 27 -143.85 -2.80 -81.18
CA ALA A 27 -143.56 -1.53 -80.55
C ALA A 27 -143.32 -1.70 -79.04
N ASP A 28 -144.16 -2.47 -78.34
CA ASP A 28 -144.00 -2.73 -76.89
C ASP A 28 -142.73 -3.53 -76.56
N ILE A 29 -142.37 -4.51 -77.40
CA ILE A 29 -141.14 -5.31 -77.23
C ILE A 29 -139.91 -4.43 -77.40
N ILE A 30 -139.86 -3.62 -78.47
CA ILE A 30 -138.74 -2.72 -78.74
C ILE A 30 -138.57 -1.71 -77.61
N ASP A 31 -139.68 -1.14 -77.15
CA ASP A 31 -139.73 -0.19 -76.04
C ASP A 31 -139.18 -0.78 -74.74
N THR A 32 -139.55 -2.02 -74.42
CA THR A 32 -139.05 -2.75 -73.26
C THR A 32 -137.55 -3.04 -73.38
N LYS A 33 -137.09 -3.55 -74.53
CA LYS A 33 -135.67 -3.85 -74.77
C LYS A 33 -134.80 -2.61 -74.74
N LEU A 34 -135.29 -1.48 -75.25
CA LEU A 34 -134.58 -0.21 -75.19
C LEU A 34 -134.41 0.26 -73.73
N LYS A 35 -135.40 -0.01 -72.87
CA LYS A 35 -135.32 0.32 -71.44
C LYS A 35 -134.28 -0.52 -70.72
N GLU A 36 -134.23 -1.82 -71.00
CA GLU A 36 -133.23 -2.74 -70.44
C GLU A 36 -131.80 -2.28 -70.79
N ILE A 37 -131.54 -1.95 -72.06
CA ILE A 37 -130.22 -1.50 -72.53
C ILE A 37 -129.81 -0.18 -71.84
N ASN A 38 -130.70 0.81 -71.84
CA ASN A 38 -130.41 2.12 -71.26
C ASN A 38 -130.22 2.07 -69.73
N SER A 39 -130.77 1.07 -69.06
CA SER A 39 -130.58 0.88 -67.62
C SER A 39 -129.28 0.14 -67.30
N ALA A 40 -128.78 -0.72 -68.20
CA ALA A 40 -127.54 -1.47 -68.01
C ALA A 40 -126.27 -0.67 -68.37
N LEU A 41 -126.35 0.28 -69.31
CA LEU A 41 -125.20 1.06 -69.78
C LEU A 41 -124.49 1.85 -68.65
N PRO A 42 -125.19 2.53 -67.73
CA PRO A 42 -124.54 3.24 -66.61
C PRO A 42 -123.83 2.33 -65.60
N LEU A 43 -124.06 1.02 -65.64
CA LEU A 43 -123.41 0.04 -64.75
C LEU A 43 -122.07 -0.48 -65.29
N LYS A 44 -121.69 -0.11 -66.51
CA LYS A 44 -120.40 -0.47 -67.11
C LYS A 44 -119.34 0.56 -66.73
N ALA A 45 -118.08 0.11 -66.60
CA ALA A 45 -116.96 1.03 -66.37
C ALA A 45 -116.69 1.88 -67.64
N PRO A 46 -116.26 3.15 -67.50
CA PRO A 46 -115.78 3.96 -68.63
C PRO A 46 -114.65 3.27 -69.38
N LEU A 47 -114.59 3.44 -70.70
CA LEU A 47 -113.49 2.91 -71.51
C LEU A 47 -112.17 3.63 -71.19
N ASP A 48 -112.23 4.95 -71.08
CA ASP A 48 -111.08 5.79 -70.75
C ASP A 48 -110.99 5.94 -69.24
N SER A 49 -109.82 5.57 -68.69
CA SER A 49 -109.51 5.70 -67.27
C SER A 49 -110.62 5.16 -66.35
N PRO A 50 -111.01 3.88 -66.48
CA PRO A 50 -112.01 3.29 -65.60
C PRO A 50 -111.59 3.44 -64.14
N GLY A 51 -112.43 4.09 -63.33
CA GLY A 51 -112.29 4.07 -61.88
C GLY A 51 -112.62 2.69 -61.36
N LEU A 52 -111.64 1.99 -60.77
CA LEU A 52 -111.87 0.69 -60.14
C LEU A 52 -112.23 0.90 -58.66
N THR A 53 -113.34 0.32 -58.20
CA THR A 53 -113.78 0.33 -56.81
C THR A 53 -113.98 -1.10 -56.30
N GLY A 54 -114.03 -1.29 -54.97
CA GLY A 54 -114.13 -2.61 -54.37
C GLY A 54 -112.82 -3.41 -54.47
N ALA A 55 -112.93 -4.72 -54.75
CA ALA A 55 -111.79 -5.65 -54.88
C ALA A 55 -111.63 -6.12 -56.34
N PRO A 56 -111.11 -5.28 -57.25
CA PRO A 56 -110.91 -5.66 -58.64
C PRO A 56 -109.94 -6.85 -58.73
N THR A 57 -110.25 -7.81 -59.60
CA THR A 57 -109.38 -8.95 -59.86
C THR A 57 -108.63 -8.75 -61.18
N ALA A 58 -107.34 -9.07 -61.19
CA ALA A 58 -106.49 -9.11 -62.36
C ALA A 58 -105.68 -10.41 -62.34
N PRO A 59 -105.47 -11.07 -63.50
CA PRO A 59 -104.64 -12.28 -63.56
C PRO A 59 -103.23 -12.03 -63.00
N THR A 60 -102.72 -12.93 -62.16
CA THR A 60 -101.34 -12.86 -61.67
C THR A 60 -100.37 -13.14 -62.82
N GLN A 61 -99.52 -12.16 -63.12
CA GLN A 61 -98.51 -12.34 -64.15
C GLN A 61 -97.34 -13.17 -63.63
N THR A 62 -96.59 -13.79 -64.53
CA THR A 62 -95.35 -14.50 -64.21
C THR A 62 -94.29 -13.50 -63.71
N ALA A 63 -93.42 -13.94 -62.79
CA ALA A 63 -92.35 -13.10 -62.26
C ALA A 63 -91.46 -12.54 -63.38
N GLY A 64 -91.11 -11.25 -63.29
CA GLY A 64 -90.29 -10.56 -64.29
C GLY A 64 -91.05 -9.98 -65.50
N ASP A 65 -92.39 -10.15 -65.59
CA ASP A 65 -93.20 -9.45 -66.59
C ASP A 65 -93.06 -7.93 -66.43
N ASN A 66 -92.68 -7.24 -67.52
CA ASN A 66 -92.46 -5.79 -67.58
C ASN A 66 -93.42 -5.08 -68.56
N SER A 67 -94.51 -5.73 -68.94
CA SER A 67 -95.53 -5.17 -69.82
C SER A 67 -96.40 -4.12 -69.12
N THR A 68 -97.26 -3.45 -69.88
CA THR A 68 -98.19 -2.43 -69.39
C THR A 68 -99.44 -3.00 -68.69
N LYS A 69 -99.46 -4.29 -68.35
CA LYS A 69 -100.58 -4.94 -67.65
C LYS A 69 -100.63 -4.50 -66.18
N ILE A 70 -101.81 -4.61 -65.56
CA ILE A 70 -101.99 -4.29 -64.15
C ILE A 70 -101.23 -5.30 -63.28
N ALA A 71 -100.34 -4.81 -62.41
CA ALA A 71 -99.69 -5.61 -61.39
C ALA A 71 -100.63 -5.83 -60.20
N ASN A 72 -100.91 -7.09 -59.87
CA ASN A 72 -101.66 -7.43 -58.65
C ASN A 72 -100.70 -7.63 -57.45
N THR A 73 -101.27 -7.69 -56.24
CA THR A 73 -100.49 -7.78 -54.99
C THR A 73 -99.67 -9.06 -54.87
N ALA A 74 -100.14 -10.17 -55.46
CA ALA A 74 -99.40 -11.43 -55.49
C ALA A 74 -98.11 -11.28 -56.32
N PHE A 75 -98.20 -10.68 -57.51
CA PHE A 75 -97.03 -10.38 -58.34
C PHE A 75 -96.03 -9.47 -57.61
N VAL A 76 -96.50 -8.40 -56.96
CA VAL A 76 -95.63 -7.47 -56.22
C VAL A 76 -94.92 -8.17 -55.06
N THR A 77 -95.63 -8.97 -54.27
CA THR A 77 -95.03 -9.75 -53.17
C THR A 77 -93.94 -10.67 -53.69
N THR A 78 -94.21 -11.40 -54.77
CA THR A 78 -93.21 -12.27 -55.41
C THR A 78 -92.02 -11.47 -55.95
N ALA A 79 -92.26 -10.34 -56.62
CA ALA A 79 -91.18 -9.50 -57.15
C ALA A 79 -90.27 -8.94 -56.06
N VAL A 80 -90.84 -8.53 -54.92
CA VAL A 80 -90.08 -8.05 -53.75
C VAL A 80 -89.31 -9.19 -53.09
N ALA A 81 -89.94 -10.35 -52.88
CA ALA A 81 -89.28 -11.51 -52.29
C ALA A 81 -88.14 -12.06 -53.15
N ASN A 82 -88.28 -12.01 -54.48
CA ASN A 82 -87.26 -12.46 -55.43
C ASN A 82 -86.10 -11.47 -55.59
N LYS A 83 -86.13 -10.31 -54.94
CA LYS A 83 -85.04 -9.34 -55.01
C LYS A 83 -83.83 -9.84 -54.22
N THR A 84 -82.88 -10.45 -54.91
CA THR A 84 -81.67 -11.05 -54.32
C THR A 84 -80.47 -10.11 -54.19
N SER A 85 -80.56 -8.89 -54.75
CA SER A 85 -79.47 -7.91 -54.72
C SER A 85 -79.98 -6.49 -54.45
N VAL A 86 -79.11 -5.70 -53.81
CA VAL A 86 -79.28 -4.26 -53.61
C VAL A 86 -78.08 -3.55 -54.23
N SER A 87 -78.31 -2.43 -54.91
CA SER A 87 -77.26 -1.65 -55.57
C SER A 87 -76.55 -0.67 -54.62
N GLY A 88 -76.75 -0.79 -53.31
CA GLY A 88 -76.22 0.10 -52.28
C GLY A 88 -76.10 -0.58 -50.93
N ASN A 89 -75.88 0.20 -49.87
CA ASN A 89 -75.70 -0.34 -48.53
C ASN A 89 -76.98 -1.00 -48.02
N ALA A 90 -76.86 -2.21 -47.45
CA ALA A 90 -77.96 -2.81 -46.70
C ALA A 90 -78.22 -1.96 -45.44
N GLY A 91 -79.46 -1.50 -45.25
CA GLY A 91 -79.83 -0.67 -44.10
C GLY A 91 -79.60 -1.36 -42.75
N THR A 92 -79.68 -2.69 -42.72
CA THR A 92 -79.31 -3.55 -41.58
C THR A 92 -78.80 -4.88 -42.10
N ALA A 93 -77.52 -5.20 -41.88
CA ALA A 93 -76.95 -6.52 -42.16
C ALA A 93 -76.59 -7.19 -40.83
N THR A 94 -77.15 -8.36 -40.55
CA THR A 94 -76.89 -9.11 -39.31
C THR A 94 -75.59 -9.94 -39.39
N LYS A 95 -75.19 -10.35 -40.60
CA LYS A 95 -73.91 -11.01 -40.89
C LYS A 95 -73.61 -11.02 -42.39
N LEU A 96 -72.36 -11.28 -42.75
CA LEU A 96 -71.94 -11.60 -44.12
C LEU A 96 -72.52 -12.97 -44.52
N GLN A 97 -73.08 -13.05 -45.73
CA GLN A 97 -73.54 -14.34 -46.28
C GLN A 97 -72.39 -15.34 -46.40
N THR A 98 -71.21 -14.85 -46.77
CA THR A 98 -69.97 -15.63 -46.83
C THR A 98 -68.98 -15.04 -45.82
N PRO A 99 -68.66 -15.77 -44.73
CA PRO A 99 -67.60 -15.36 -43.80
C PRO A 99 -66.29 -15.14 -44.54
N ARG A 100 -65.49 -14.18 -44.10
CA ARG A 100 -64.18 -13.89 -44.67
C ARG A 100 -63.10 -14.31 -43.70
N ASN A 101 -62.15 -15.09 -44.18
CA ASN A 101 -60.95 -15.38 -43.40
C ASN A 101 -60.08 -14.12 -43.35
N ILE A 102 -59.88 -13.57 -42.16
CA ILE A 102 -58.98 -12.46 -41.91
C ILE A 102 -57.62 -13.06 -41.53
N ALA A 103 -56.66 -12.96 -42.44
CA ALA A 103 -55.32 -13.50 -42.25
C ALA A 103 -54.32 -12.39 -41.88
N LEU A 104 -53.50 -12.67 -40.87
CA LEU A 104 -52.24 -11.98 -40.56
C LEU A 104 -51.11 -12.72 -41.29
N ALA A 105 -50.19 -11.97 -41.89
CA ALA A 105 -49.07 -12.50 -42.66
C ALA A 105 -47.80 -11.69 -42.37
N GLY A 106 -46.63 -12.29 -42.64
CA GLY A 106 -45.32 -11.76 -42.27
C GLY A 106 -44.81 -12.43 -41.00
N ASP A 107 -44.06 -11.69 -40.18
CA ASP A 107 -43.41 -12.20 -38.97
C ASP A 107 -44.44 -12.65 -37.90
N VAL A 108 -45.63 -12.05 -37.95
CA VAL A 108 -46.80 -12.47 -37.18
C VAL A 108 -47.80 -13.16 -38.13
N THR A 109 -48.11 -14.41 -37.84
CA THR A 109 -49.09 -15.19 -38.60
C THR A 109 -50.29 -15.54 -37.73
N GLY A 110 -51.45 -15.74 -38.34
CA GLY A 110 -52.67 -16.09 -37.63
C GLY A 110 -53.87 -15.82 -38.52
N SER A 111 -54.99 -16.52 -38.32
CA SER A 111 -56.19 -16.22 -39.09
C SER A 111 -57.46 -16.61 -38.36
N ALA A 112 -58.56 -15.89 -38.61
CA ALA A 112 -59.88 -16.25 -38.13
C ALA A 112 -60.97 -15.79 -39.10
N ASN A 113 -62.08 -16.53 -39.12
CA ASN A 113 -63.23 -16.16 -39.95
C ASN A 113 -64.08 -15.09 -39.27
N PHE A 114 -64.37 -14.02 -40.00
CA PHE A 114 -65.28 -12.95 -39.59
C PHE A 114 -66.51 -12.93 -40.49
N ASP A 115 -67.70 -12.96 -39.88
CA ASP A 115 -68.98 -12.75 -40.57
C ASP A 115 -69.78 -11.57 -39.99
N GLY A 116 -69.27 -10.86 -38.99
CA GLY A 116 -69.95 -9.72 -38.37
C GLY A 116 -71.07 -10.08 -37.39
N SER A 117 -71.32 -11.37 -37.11
CA SER A 117 -72.27 -11.78 -36.06
C SER A 117 -71.79 -11.47 -34.64
N GLY A 118 -70.48 -11.22 -34.46
CA GLY A 118 -69.86 -10.82 -33.21
C GLY A 118 -68.38 -10.50 -33.38
N ASN A 119 -67.71 -10.17 -32.26
CA ASN A 119 -66.27 -9.95 -32.22
C ASN A 119 -65.53 -11.29 -32.44
N ILE A 120 -64.37 -11.22 -33.10
CA ILE A 120 -63.47 -12.36 -33.29
C ILE A 120 -62.13 -12.09 -32.61
N SER A 121 -61.46 -13.17 -32.17
CA SER A 121 -60.06 -13.14 -31.76
C SER A 121 -59.24 -13.90 -32.80
N ILE A 122 -58.13 -13.30 -33.24
CA ILE A 122 -57.15 -14.01 -34.07
C ILE A 122 -56.03 -14.48 -33.14
N THR A 123 -55.89 -15.79 -32.99
CA THR A 123 -54.71 -16.37 -32.34
C THR A 123 -53.51 -16.14 -33.26
N ALA A 124 -52.58 -15.32 -32.80
CA ALA A 124 -51.37 -15.00 -33.54
C ALA A 124 -50.19 -15.88 -33.06
N THR A 125 -49.33 -16.26 -33.99
CA THR A 125 -48.06 -16.93 -33.76
C THR A 125 -46.96 -16.03 -34.32
N VAL A 126 -46.02 -15.65 -33.46
CA VAL A 126 -44.72 -15.11 -33.87
C VAL A 126 -43.82 -16.32 -34.06
N ALA A 127 -43.36 -16.59 -35.27
CA ALA A 127 -42.48 -17.73 -35.48
C ALA A 127 -41.11 -17.47 -34.83
N ASP A 128 -40.48 -18.52 -34.32
CA ASP A 128 -39.11 -18.42 -33.81
C ASP A 128 -38.19 -17.98 -34.95
N ASP A 129 -37.26 -17.07 -34.66
CA ASP A 129 -36.34 -16.46 -35.65
C ASP A 129 -37.05 -15.81 -36.86
N SER A 130 -38.30 -15.35 -36.69
CA SER A 130 -39.08 -14.68 -37.75
C SER A 130 -38.57 -13.29 -38.12
N HIS A 131 -37.70 -12.71 -37.30
CA HIS A 131 -37.07 -11.42 -37.56
C HIS A 131 -35.70 -11.36 -36.88
N ASN A 132 -34.83 -10.48 -37.38
CA ASN A 132 -33.48 -10.33 -36.86
C ASN A 132 -33.43 -9.34 -35.69
N HIS A 133 -32.66 -9.68 -34.65
CA HIS A 133 -32.27 -8.75 -33.61
C HIS A 133 -30.86 -8.21 -33.89
N ILE A 134 -30.72 -6.90 -34.05
CA ILE A 134 -29.42 -6.22 -33.92
C ILE A 134 -29.24 -5.73 -32.48
N ILE A 135 -28.00 -5.43 -32.06
CA ILE A 135 -27.71 -4.96 -30.69
C ILE A 135 -28.57 -3.74 -30.34
N ALA A 136 -28.83 -2.84 -31.29
CA ALA A 136 -29.66 -1.66 -31.09
C ALA A 136 -31.15 -1.96 -30.79
N ASN A 137 -31.64 -3.18 -31.05
CA ASN A 137 -32.99 -3.59 -30.67
C ASN A 137 -33.07 -4.04 -29.21
N VAL A 138 -31.95 -4.33 -28.56
CA VAL A 138 -31.90 -4.88 -27.20
C VAL A 138 -31.37 -3.82 -26.24
N ASP A 139 -32.29 -3.18 -25.52
CA ASP A 139 -31.95 -2.13 -24.55
C ASP A 139 -30.93 -2.62 -23.53
N GLY A 140 -29.85 -1.85 -23.35
CA GLY A 140 -28.80 -2.12 -22.36
C GLY A 140 -27.75 -3.16 -22.77
N LEU A 141 -27.93 -3.90 -23.87
CA LEU A 141 -26.93 -4.89 -24.31
C LEU A 141 -25.61 -4.23 -24.69
N GLN A 142 -25.63 -3.09 -25.39
CA GLN A 142 -24.42 -2.35 -25.75
C GLN A 142 -23.63 -1.95 -24.50
N SER A 143 -24.30 -1.37 -23.50
CA SER A 143 -23.66 -0.97 -22.24
C SER A 143 -23.03 -2.14 -21.50
N ALA A 144 -23.70 -3.30 -21.47
CA ALA A 144 -23.15 -4.50 -20.85
C ALA A 144 -21.90 -5.01 -21.59
N LEU A 145 -21.91 -5.00 -22.92
CA LEU A 145 -20.77 -5.36 -23.76
C LEU A 145 -19.59 -4.39 -23.55
N ASP A 146 -19.84 -3.08 -23.48
CA ASP A 146 -18.82 -2.06 -23.26
C ASP A 146 -18.14 -2.22 -21.88
N VAL A 147 -18.93 -2.58 -20.85
CA VAL A 147 -18.40 -2.89 -19.51
C VAL A 147 -17.49 -4.12 -19.55
N ILE A 148 -17.91 -5.19 -20.24
CA ILE A 148 -17.10 -6.40 -20.37
C ILE A 148 -15.78 -6.11 -21.12
N ASP A 149 -15.83 -5.33 -22.20
CA ASP A 149 -14.65 -4.95 -22.97
C ASP A 149 -13.64 -4.15 -22.13
N THR A 150 -14.15 -3.24 -21.29
CA THR A 150 -13.36 -2.49 -20.33
C THR A 150 -12.71 -3.42 -19.30
N GLN A 151 -13.49 -4.33 -18.69
CA GLN A 151 -12.99 -5.29 -17.71
C GLN A 151 -11.90 -6.21 -18.27
N LEU A 152 -12.08 -6.69 -19.51
CA LEU A 152 -11.08 -7.51 -20.21
C LEU A 152 -9.79 -6.72 -20.49
N SER A 153 -9.92 -5.43 -20.82
CA SER A 153 -8.78 -4.54 -21.02
C SER A 153 -7.99 -4.31 -19.73
N ASP A 154 -8.68 -4.07 -18.61
CA ASP A 154 -8.04 -3.89 -17.29
C ASP A 154 -7.31 -5.16 -16.84
N MET A 155 -7.93 -6.33 -16.99
CA MET A 155 -7.30 -7.62 -16.70
C MET A 155 -6.02 -7.86 -17.52
N ALA A 156 -5.99 -7.38 -18.77
CA ALA A 156 -4.81 -7.49 -19.63
C ALA A 156 -3.67 -6.55 -19.17
N GLN A 157 -4.00 -5.36 -18.65
CA GLN A 157 -3.03 -4.38 -18.14
C GLN A 157 -2.42 -4.77 -16.79
N ASP A 158 -3.17 -5.46 -15.93
CA ASP A 158 -2.68 -5.85 -14.60
C ASP A 158 -1.77 -7.09 -14.60
N SER A 159 -1.73 -7.84 -15.71
CA SER A 159 -0.81 -8.96 -15.89
C SER A 159 0.63 -8.48 -16.14
N TYR A 160 1.62 -9.28 -15.74
CA TYR A 160 3.02 -9.12 -16.17
C TYR A 160 3.24 -9.96 -17.43
N PRO A 161 3.04 -9.43 -18.66
CA PRO A 161 3.34 -10.16 -19.88
C PRO A 161 4.79 -10.62 -19.91
N THR A 162 4.99 -11.86 -20.36
CA THR A 162 6.32 -12.40 -20.62
C THR A 162 6.93 -11.75 -21.85
N VAL A 163 8.16 -11.27 -21.71
CA VAL A 163 8.99 -10.73 -22.80
C VAL A 163 10.28 -11.53 -22.83
N ILE A 164 10.50 -12.27 -23.91
CA ILE A 164 11.76 -12.96 -24.17
C ILE A 164 12.59 -12.01 -25.04
N ALA A 165 13.64 -11.43 -24.46
CA ALA A 165 14.46 -10.45 -25.13
C ALA A 165 15.75 -11.05 -25.69
N THR A 166 16.16 -10.51 -26.84
CA THR A 166 17.43 -10.81 -27.51
C THR A 166 18.45 -9.71 -27.25
N GLY A 167 19.73 -9.95 -27.58
CA GLY A 167 20.82 -9.01 -27.36
C GLY A 167 21.56 -9.21 -26.03
N THR A 168 22.58 -8.38 -25.79
CA THR A 168 23.44 -8.41 -24.61
C THR A 168 23.59 -7.00 -24.08
N ASN A 169 23.20 -6.75 -22.83
CA ASN A 169 23.15 -5.43 -22.18
C ASN A 169 22.15 -4.44 -22.85
N SER A 170 22.09 -4.36 -24.18
CA SER A 170 21.03 -3.67 -24.93
C SER A 170 20.02 -4.68 -25.44
N TYR A 171 19.01 -4.94 -24.60
CA TYR A 171 17.99 -5.94 -24.88
C TYR A 171 16.89 -5.41 -25.80
N VAL A 172 16.41 -6.24 -26.72
CA VAL A 172 15.26 -5.95 -27.57
C VAL A 172 14.21 -7.03 -27.35
N GLY A 173 13.02 -6.62 -26.92
CA GLY A 173 11.91 -7.51 -26.61
C GLY A 173 10.62 -7.04 -27.26
N SER A 174 9.70 -7.97 -27.48
CA SER A 174 8.38 -7.68 -28.05
C SER A 174 7.26 -8.39 -27.30
N THR A 175 6.09 -7.76 -27.21
CA THR A 175 4.85 -8.37 -26.73
C THR A 175 3.63 -7.62 -27.25
N ASP A 176 2.62 -8.35 -27.73
CA ASP A 176 1.37 -7.75 -28.22
C ASP A 176 0.51 -7.16 -27.11
N LYS A 177 0.78 -7.52 -25.85
CA LYS A 177 0.00 -7.07 -24.68
C LYS A 177 0.31 -5.63 -24.26
N ILE A 178 1.47 -5.08 -24.64
CA ILE A 178 1.88 -3.71 -24.28
C ILE A 178 1.80 -2.80 -25.51
N LYS A 179 0.72 -2.04 -25.63
CA LYS A 179 0.50 -1.12 -26.76
C LYS A 179 1.15 0.26 -26.59
N SER A 180 1.61 0.59 -25.39
CA SER A 180 2.30 1.85 -25.10
C SER A 180 3.09 1.76 -23.80
N LEU A 181 4.09 2.63 -23.62
CA LEU A 181 4.79 2.80 -22.35
C LEU A 181 4.08 3.84 -21.46
N GLY A 182 3.26 3.36 -20.52
CA GLY A 182 2.60 4.18 -19.51
C GLY A 182 3.27 4.04 -18.15
N LYS A 183 3.48 5.17 -17.45
CA LYS A 183 4.06 5.19 -16.10
C LYS A 183 3.17 4.40 -15.13
N GLY A 184 3.73 3.39 -14.48
CA GLY A 184 3.05 2.54 -13.49
C GLY A 184 2.07 1.52 -14.08
N THR A 185 1.69 1.65 -15.34
CA THR A 185 0.80 0.70 -16.04
C THR A 185 1.58 -0.31 -16.87
N THR A 186 2.74 0.06 -17.43
CA THR A 186 3.58 -0.90 -18.13
C THR A 186 4.40 -1.74 -17.16
N LYS A 187 3.96 -2.98 -16.97
CA LYS A 187 4.61 -4.03 -16.18
C LYS A 187 4.94 -5.21 -17.10
N LEU A 188 6.04 -5.93 -16.88
CA LEU A 188 6.39 -7.12 -17.67
C LEU A 188 7.35 -8.04 -16.91
N THR A 189 7.37 -9.31 -17.27
CA THR A 189 8.41 -10.27 -16.84
C THR A 189 9.39 -10.47 -17.98
N LEU A 190 10.62 -10.00 -17.81
CA LEU A 190 11.70 -10.10 -18.78
C LEU A 190 12.50 -11.39 -18.58
N PHE A 191 12.75 -12.11 -19.68
CA PHE A 191 13.78 -13.14 -19.77
C PHE A 191 14.86 -12.66 -20.74
N VAL A 192 16.12 -12.71 -20.34
CA VAL A 192 17.26 -12.30 -21.18
C VAL A 192 17.97 -13.52 -21.75
N GLY A 193 18.39 -13.43 -23.02
CA GLY A 193 19.06 -14.55 -23.71
C GLY A 193 20.53 -14.79 -23.33
N MET A 194 21.17 -13.85 -22.64
CA MET A 194 22.56 -13.93 -22.20
C MET A 194 22.77 -13.19 -20.86
N ASP A 195 23.78 -13.64 -20.11
CA ASP A 195 24.27 -12.95 -18.91
C ASP A 195 24.69 -11.50 -19.26
N ALA A 196 24.26 -10.56 -18.43
CA ALA A 196 24.73 -9.19 -18.51
C ALA A 196 26.19 -9.09 -18.04
N THR A 197 26.95 -8.29 -18.77
CA THR A 197 28.35 -7.97 -18.49
C THR A 197 28.57 -6.46 -18.36
N GLY A 198 27.50 -5.67 -18.49
CA GLY A 198 27.49 -4.22 -18.45
C GLY A 198 26.09 -3.65 -18.31
N ASN A 199 25.98 -2.32 -18.39
CA ASN A 199 24.74 -1.58 -18.14
C ASN A 199 23.57 -2.02 -19.03
N CYS A 200 22.45 -2.40 -18.41
CA CYS A 200 21.30 -2.97 -19.09
C CYS A 200 20.28 -1.91 -19.53
N SER A 201 19.72 -2.12 -20.72
CA SER A 201 18.62 -1.35 -21.30
C SER A 201 17.66 -2.28 -22.03
N LEU A 202 16.39 -1.88 -22.17
CA LEU A 202 15.36 -2.60 -22.90
C LEU A 202 14.70 -1.67 -23.91
N ASN A 203 14.71 -2.07 -25.18
CA ASN A 203 13.86 -1.50 -26.22
C ASN A 203 12.67 -2.44 -26.43
N LEU A 204 11.57 -2.15 -25.74
CA LEU A 204 10.33 -2.92 -25.83
C LEU A 204 9.49 -2.42 -27.00
N ASN A 205 9.05 -3.33 -27.89
CA ASN A 205 8.15 -3.00 -29.01
C ASN A 205 8.63 -1.84 -29.89
N SER A 206 9.94 -1.59 -29.94
CA SER A 206 10.54 -0.44 -30.63
C SER A 206 10.12 0.94 -30.09
N TYR A 207 9.63 1.05 -28.85
CA TYR A 207 9.29 2.33 -28.19
C TYR A 207 10.51 3.14 -27.72
N GLY A 208 11.71 2.75 -28.16
CA GLY A 208 12.99 3.36 -27.82
C GLY A 208 13.63 2.67 -26.61
N ALA A 209 14.96 2.57 -26.65
CA ALA A 209 15.73 1.96 -25.56
C ALA A 209 15.61 2.78 -24.28
N LYS A 210 15.17 2.12 -23.19
CA LYS A 210 15.11 2.69 -21.85
C LYS A 210 16.08 1.94 -20.94
N ASN A 211 16.70 2.61 -19.97
CA ASN A 211 17.57 1.89 -19.05
C ASN A 211 16.76 0.96 -18.16
N ILE A 212 17.40 -0.09 -17.66
CA ILE A 212 16.83 -0.94 -16.62
C ILE A 212 17.56 -0.59 -15.32
N LYS A 213 16.85 0.00 -14.36
CA LYS A 213 17.39 0.44 -13.08
C LYS A 213 16.86 -0.38 -11.93
N ASP A 214 17.59 -0.41 -10.82
CA ASP A 214 17.09 -0.93 -9.55
C ASP A 214 16.26 0.13 -8.80
N SER A 215 15.71 -0.26 -7.64
CA SER A 215 14.95 0.63 -6.76
C SER A 215 15.76 1.79 -6.17
N PHE A 216 17.10 1.75 -6.28
CA PHE A 216 18.00 2.83 -5.83
C PHE A 216 18.39 3.77 -6.97
N GLY A 217 17.96 3.48 -8.21
CA GLY A 217 18.22 4.30 -9.40
C GLY A 217 19.49 3.94 -10.16
N ASN A 218 20.24 2.90 -9.75
CA ASN A 218 21.43 2.43 -10.44
C ASN A 218 21.04 1.58 -11.65
N ILE A 219 21.78 1.66 -12.75
CA ILE A 219 21.56 0.79 -13.91
C ILE A 219 21.98 -0.64 -13.54
N VAL A 220 21.08 -1.59 -13.75
CA VAL A 220 21.33 -3.02 -13.53
C VAL A 220 22.36 -3.50 -14.54
N ASN A 221 23.32 -4.32 -14.11
CA ASN A 221 24.41 -4.79 -14.97
C ASN A 221 24.73 -6.28 -14.82
N ASN A 222 23.88 -7.02 -14.09
CA ASN A 222 24.17 -8.37 -13.61
C ASN A 222 23.00 -9.35 -13.82
N PHE A 223 22.11 -9.09 -14.80
CA PHE A 223 21.11 -10.08 -15.19
C PHE A 223 21.73 -11.40 -15.62
N LYS A 224 21.04 -12.49 -15.32
CA LYS A 224 21.41 -13.86 -15.65
C LYS A 224 20.47 -14.40 -16.69
N LYS A 225 21.03 -15.15 -17.64
CA LYS A 225 20.27 -15.81 -18.69
C LYS A 225 19.12 -16.63 -18.10
N ASP A 226 17.96 -16.54 -18.74
CA ASP A 226 16.74 -17.33 -18.44
C ASP A 226 16.19 -17.18 -17.01
N VAL A 227 16.59 -16.15 -16.26
CA VAL A 227 15.98 -15.79 -14.97
C VAL A 227 14.84 -14.79 -15.20
N PRO A 228 13.66 -14.97 -14.56
CA PRO A 228 12.55 -14.03 -14.68
C PRO A 228 12.82 -12.74 -13.89
N TYR A 229 12.72 -11.59 -14.58
CA TYR A 229 12.87 -10.26 -13.96
C TYR A 229 11.61 -9.43 -14.16
N ASN A 230 10.92 -9.10 -13.07
CA ASN A 230 9.76 -8.23 -13.12
C ASN A 230 10.19 -6.77 -13.23
N LEU A 231 9.73 -6.08 -14.27
CA LEU A 231 10.02 -4.67 -14.52
C LEU A 231 8.73 -3.86 -14.46
N CYS A 232 8.84 -2.63 -13.96
CA CYS A 232 7.77 -1.64 -14.01
C CYS A 232 8.30 -0.32 -14.60
N TYR A 233 7.64 0.24 -15.60
CA TYR A 233 8.05 1.49 -16.22
C TYR A 233 7.67 2.70 -15.36
N ASN A 234 8.63 3.57 -15.06
CA ASN A 234 8.39 4.75 -14.20
C ASN A 234 8.10 6.06 -14.98
N GLY A 235 7.99 5.99 -16.30
CA GLY A 235 7.85 7.15 -17.20
C GLY A 235 9.16 7.56 -17.89
N THR A 236 10.30 7.07 -17.42
CA THR A 236 11.61 7.32 -18.03
C THR A 236 12.36 6.02 -18.30
N ASP A 237 12.53 5.18 -17.28
CA ASP A 237 13.28 3.93 -17.30
C ASP A 237 12.42 2.76 -16.78
N PHE A 238 12.84 1.52 -17.05
CA PHE A 238 12.27 0.33 -16.42
C PHE A 238 12.90 0.10 -15.05
N ILE A 239 12.09 -0.13 -14.03
CA ILE A 239 12.55 -0.40 -12.66
C ILE A 239 12.38 -1.88 -12.35
N LEU A 240 13.50 -2.55 -12.08
CA LEU A 240 13.56 -3.92 -11.59
C LEU A 240 12.88 -4.02 -10.22
N GLN A 241 11.83 -4.82 -10.16
CA GLN A 241 11.09 -5.12 -8.94
C GLN A 241 11.78 -6.27 -8.19
N GLY A 242 11.93 -6.12 -6.87
CA GLY A 242 12.39 -7.21 -6.01
C GLY A 242 13.89 -7.52 -6.07
N LYS A 243 14.76 -6.59 -6.51
CA LYS A 243 16.19 -6.71 -6.20
C LYS A 243 16.33 -6.67 -4.68
N GLY A 244 16.67 -7.82 -4.07
CA GLY A 244 16.98 -7.90 -2.64
C GLY A 244 18.04 -6.87 -2.26
N GLY A 245 18.05 -6.42 -1.00
CA GLY A 245 19.04 -5.44 -0.53
C GLY A 245 20.46 -5.94 -0.82
N GLY A 246 21.24 -5.13 -1.53
CA GLY A 246 22.67 -5.38 -1.69
C GLY A 246 23.38 -5.16 -0.36
N GLY A 247 24.44 -5.92 -0.14
CA GLY A 247 25.30 -5.81 1.04
C GLY A 247 26.73 -6.16 0.66
N ASP A 248 27.69 -5.51 1.30
CA ASP A 248 29.14 -5.63 1.06
C ASP A 248 29.89 -6.32 2.23
N ALA A 249 29.14 -6.86 3.20
CA ALA A 249 29.70 -7.52 4.37
C ALA A 249 30.63 -8.68 3.99
N LEU A 250 31.76 -8.79 4.69
CA LEU A 250 32.66 -9.94 4.59
C LEU A 250 32.31 -10.97 5.66
N ALA A 251 32.61 -12.24 5.40
CA ALA A 251 32.47 -13.31 6.40
C ALA A 251 33.25 -12.99 7.69
N SER A 252 34.42 -12.36 7.58
CA SER A 252 35.25 -11.94 8.73
C SER A 252 34.65 -10.83 9.58
N GLN A 253 33.61 -10.14 9.11
CA GLN A 253 32.93 -9.07 9.86
C GLN A 253 31.68 -9.55 10.61
N LEU A 254 31.27 -10.80 10.36
CA LEU A 254 30.10 -11.41 10.98
C LEU A 254 30.56 -12.41 12.04
N LEU A 255 29.94 -12.37 13.22
CA LEU A 255 30.15 -13.37 14.27
C LEU A 255 29.97 -14.79 13.71
N VAL A 256 30.78 -15.72 14.21
CA VAL A 256 30.75 -17.12 13.78
C VAL A 256 29.32 -17.67 13.74
N ASN A 257 28.97 -18.36 12.66
CA ASN A 257 27.65 -18.92 12.39
C ASN A 257 26.50 -17.92 12.16
N LYS A 258 26.72 -16.60 12.26
CA LYS A 258 25.73 -15.62 11.79
C LYS A 258 25.75 -15.56 10.27
N LYS A 259 24.58 -15.39 9.66
CA LYS A 259 24.43 -15.37 8.20
C LYS A 259 24.03 -13.98 7.74
N ALA A 260 24.56 -13.57 6.59
CA ALA A 260 24.09 -12.41 5.84
C ALA A 260 23.94 -12.79 4.37
N THR A 261 23.11 -12.06 3.64
CA THR A 261 23.06 -12.14 2.17
C THR A 261 23.71 -10.88 1.63
N VAL A 262 24.73 -11.06 0.80
CA VAL A 262 25.47 -9.99 0.12
C VAL A 262 25.26 -10.09 -1.38
N ASP A 263 25.76 -9.13 -2.15
CA ASP A 263 25.56 -9.10 -3.60
C ASP A 263 26.09 -10.36 -4.33
N THR A 264 27.04 -11.08 -3.72
CA THR A 264 27.59 -12.35 -4.24
C THR A 264 26.86 -13.60 -3.73
N GLY A 265 25.83 -13.46 -2.87
CA GLY A 265 25.06 -14.56 -2.29
C GLY A 265 25.14 -14.66 -0.75
N PRO A 266 24.63 -15.75 -0.16
CA PRO A 266 24.67 -15.95 1.28
C PRO A 266 26.11 -16.22 1.75
N ILE A 267 26.50 -15.54 2.83
CA ILE A 267 27.78 -15.75 3.53
C ILE A 267 27.52 -16.17 4.98
N VAL A 268 28.46 -16.92 5.55
CA VAL A 268 28.46 -17.33 6.96
C VAL A 268 29.65 -16.68 7.65
N GLY A 269 29.40 -16.07 8.80
CA GLY A 269 30.40 -15.34 9.57
C GLY A 269 31.51 -16.22 10.10
N THR A 270 32.71 -15.64 10.19
CA THR A 270 33.94 -16.28 10.68
C THR A 270 34.58 -15.51 11.84
N MET A 271 34.05 -14.35 12.25
CA MET A 271 34.58 -13.57 13.38
C MET A 271 34.43 -14.35 14.70
N PRO A 272 35.52 -14.68 15.41
CA PRO A 272 35.45 -15.36 16.71
C PRO A 272 34.84 -14.46 17.79
N GLU A 273 34.06 -15.04 18.70
CA GLU A 273 33.62 -14.39 19.94
C GLU A 273 34.70 -14.59 21.03
N ARG A 274 35.16 -13.50 21.64
CA ARG A 274 36.20 -13.51 22.69
C ARG A 274 35.66 -13.22 24.08
N GLY A 275 34.43 -12.73 24.21
CA GLY A 275 33.83 -12.35 25.49
C GLY A 275 34.55 -11.17 26.15
N ASN A 276 34.48 -11.08 27.48
CA ASN A 276 35.18 -10.04 28.25
C ASN A 276 36.57 -10.53 28.64
N ILE A 277 37.59 -9.89 28.08
CA ILE A 277 38.99 -10.22 28.37
C ILE A 277 39.50 -9.38 29.54
N THR A 278 39.92 -10.06 30.61
CA THR A 278 40.54 -9.42 31.77
C THR A 278 41.94 -9.96 31.98
N ALA A 279 42.91 -9.06 32.12
CA ALA A 279 44.31 -9.42 32.38
C ALA A 279 44.95 -8.43 33.36
N THR A 280 45.95 -8.90 34.12
CA THR A 280 46.72 -8.05 35.01
C THR A 280 48.18 -8.04 34.60
N LEU A 281 48.77 -6.85 34.48
CA LEU A 281 50.15 -6.65 34.00
C LEU A 281 51.07 -6.16 35.12
N ASN A 282 52.25 -6.79 35.20
CA ASN A 282 53.39 -6.24 35.93
C ASN A 282 54.20 -5.29 35.03
N ALA A 283 55.08 -4.49 35.63
CA ALA A 283 56.00 -3.63 34.92
C ALA A 283 56.83 -4.43 33.90
N GLY A 284 56.82 -3.98 32.64
CA GLY A 284 57.51 -4.65 31.53
C GLY A 284 56.76 -5.80 30.87
N GLN A 285 55.58 -6.21 31.38
CA GLN A 285 54.74 -7.21 30.72
C GLN A 285 53.84 -6.56 29.64
N SER A 286 53.46 -7.36 28.64
CA SER A 286 52.48 -6.97 27.63
C SER A 286 51.42 -8.05 27.48
N TYR A 287 50.23 -7.67 27.04
CA TYR A 287 49.12 -8.58 26.75
C TYR A 287 48.65 -8.38 25.31
N THR A 288 48.66 -9.44 24.52
CA THR A 288 48.16 -9.39 23.12
C THR A 288 46.67 -9.66 23.11
N ILE A 289 45.89 -8.69 22.61
CA ILE A 289 44.45 -8.85 22.40
C ILE A 289 44.24 -9.50 21.04
N ALA A 290 43.72 -10.73 21.03
CA ALA A 290 43.46 -11.46 19.80
C ALA A 290 42.31 -10.84 18.99
N GLU A 291 42.36 -10.95 17.66
CA GLU A 291 41.29 -10.53 16.76
C GLU A 291 39.98 -11.29 17.06
N GLY A 292 38.85 -10.59 16.94
CA GLY A 292 37.51 -11.09 17.21
C GLY A 292 36.64 -10.03 17.90
N HIS A 293 35.40 -10.38 18.19
CA HIS A 293 34.50 -9.53 18.96
C HIS A 293 34.78 -9.69 20.46
N HIS A 294 34.95 -8.57 21.16
CA HIS A 294 35.12 -8.50 22.61
C HIS A 294 33.89 -7.82 23.20
N GLY A 295 33.34 -8.37 24.28
CA GLY A 295 32.05 -7.94 24.87
C GLY A 295 32.02 -6.54 25.49
N GLY A 296 33.08 -5.74 25.34
CA GLY A 296 33.16 -4.35 25.80
C GLY A 296 33.33 -4.15 27.31
N GLY A 297 33.28 -5.22 28.12
CA GLY A 297 33.40 -5.14 29.59
C GLY A 297 34.73 -5.63 30.17
N GLY A 298 35.68 -6.05 29.33
CA GLY A 298 37.00 -6.51 29.75
C GLY A 298 37.96 -5.37 30.12
N THR A 299 38.88 -5.61 31.05
CA THR A 299 39.91 -4.62 31.45
C THR A 299 41.31 -5.25 31.52
N VAL A 300 42.31 -4.53 31.01
CA VAL A 300 43.72 -4.85 31.26
C VAL A 300 44.23 -3.89 32.32
N THR A 301 44.50 -4.41 33.52
CA THR A 301 44.81 -3.60 34.70
C THR A 301 46.29 -3.75 35.05
N ALA A 302 46.96 -2.66 35.43
CA ALA A 302 48.30 -2.77 36.01
C ALA A 302 48.20 -3.25 37.46
N ASN A 303 49.07 -4.19 37.86
CA ASN A 303 49.26 -4.51 39.27
C ASN A 303 49.71 -3.26 40.03
N SER A 304 49.41 -3.20 41.33
CA SER A 304 49.81 -2.08 42.17
C SER A 304 51.32 -1.88 42.16
N LEU A 305 51.79 -0.64 42.33
CA LEU A 305 53.21 -0.35 42.45
C LEU A 305 53.79 -0.99 43.73
N ALA A 306 52.99 -1.06 44.80
CA ALA A 306 53.37 -1.65 46.08
C ALA A 306 53.71 -3.13 45.97
N SER A 307 52.91 -3.91 45.23
CA SER A 307 53.17 -5.33 44.99
C SER A 307 54.43 -5.61 44.17
N GLN A 308 55.05 -4.58 43.60
CA GLN A 308 56.19 -4.69 42.69
C GLN A 308 57.47 -4.02 43.22
N THR A 309 57.39 -3.30 44.34
CA THR A 309 58.51 -2.51 44.90
C THR A 309 58.70 -2.75 46.40
N ALA A 310 58.62 -4.02 46.82
CA ALA A 310 58.76 -4.40 48.23
C ALA A 310 60.09 -3.90 48.81
N ALA A 311 60.01 -3.09 49.87
CA ALA A 311 61.16 -2.54 50.58
C ALA A 311 60.86 -2.47 52.08
N ASN A 312 61.92 -2.55 52.90
CA ASN A 312 61.84 -2.62 54.37
C ASN A 312 62.32 -1.34 55.08
N ALA A 313 62.58 -0.26 54.34
CA ALA A 313 62.97 1.03 54.89
C ALA A 313 61.75 1.83 55.32
N ASP A 314 61.84 2.55 56.43
CA ASP A 314 60.88 3.60 56.79
C ASP A 314 61.57 4.98 56.72
N ALA A 315 60.81 6.06 56.94
CA ALA A 315 61.34 7.42 56.88
C ALA A 315 62.53 7.65 57.84
N SER A 316 62.59 6.94 58.97
CA SER A 316 63.68 7.05 59.96
C SER A 316 64.98 6.37 59.51
N LYS A 317 64.92 5.59 58.43
CA LYS A 317 66.08 4.93 57.79
C LYS A 317 66.59 5.68 56.57
N ILE A 318 65.89 6.72 56.12
CA ILE A 318 66.28 7.54 54.97
C ILE A 318 66.76 8.89 55.49
N LEU A 319 67.94 9.32 55.03
CA LEU A 319 68.55 10.58 55.47
C LEU A 319 67.70 11.79 55.05
N ALA A 320 67.51 12.75 55.95
CA ALA A 320 66.82 13.99 55.69
C ALA A 320 67.40 14.71 54.46
N GLY A 321 66.53 15.14 53.55
CA GLY A 321 66.92 15.73 52.26
C GLY A 321 66.89 14.75 51.08
N PHE A 322 66.75 13.44 51.35
CA PHE A 322 66.56 12.41 50.32
C PHE A 322 65.15 11.81 50.39
N SER A 323 64.68 11.27 49.26
CA SER A 323 63.41 10.55 49.17
C SER A 323 63.59 9.24 48.40
N ALA A 324 62.85 8.20 48.80
CA ALA A 324 62.86 6.91 48.12
C ALA A 324 61.44 6.37 47.95
N TRP A 325 61.20 5.65 46.86
CA TRP A 325 59.98 4.85 46.71
C TRP A 325 60.14 3.57 47.52
N VAL A 326 59.28 3.38 48.54
CA VAL A 326 59.25 2.20 49.38
C VAL A 326 57.86 1.59 49.30
N SER A 327 57.75 0.35 48.83
CA SER A 327 56.48 -0.39 48.77
C SER A 327 55.34 0.42 48.13
N GLY A 328 55.64 1.07 47.01
CA GLY A 328 54.67 1.81 46.20
C GLY A 328 54.35 3.23 46.67
N SER A 329 54.98 3.74 47.73
CA SER A 329 54.81 5.12 48.19
C SER A 329 56.13 5.89 48.19
N LEU A 330 56.09 7.17 47.85
CA LEU A 330 57.26 8.05 47.96
C LEU A 330 57.43 8.47 49.43
N LEU A 331 58.51 8.04 50.07
CA LEU A 331 58.85 8.40 51.45
C LEU A 331 59.99 9.43 51.45
N ALA A 332 59.77 10.55 52.15
CA ALA A 332 60.83 11.50 52.47
C ALA A 332 61.58 11.05 53.73
N GLY A 333 62.90 11.17 53.72
CA GLY A 333 63.74 10.83 54.85
C GLY A 333 63.62 11.79 56.02
N THR A 334 63.61 11.24 57.23
CA THR A 334 63.63 11.99 58.50
C THR A 334 64.84 11.66 59.35
N ALA A 335 65.68 10.72 58.93
CA ALA A 335 66.89 10.35 59.68
C ALA A 335 67.88 11.52 59.70
N THR A 336 68.56 11.70 60.82
CA THR A 336 69.73 12.58 60.95
C THR A 336 70.99 11.73 61.12
N ILE A 337 72.17 12.32 60.93
CA ILE A 337 73.45 11.64 61.21
C ILE A 337 73.48 11.12 62.66
N ALA A 338 72.85 11.85 63.59
CA ALA A 338 72.70 11.43 64.98
C ALA A 338 71.75 10.22 65.14
N SER A 339 70.59 10.22 64.49
CA SER A 339 69.63 9.10 64.61
C SER A 339 70.09 7.81 63.93
N LEU A 340 71.16 7.88 63.13
CA LEU A 340 71.84 6.73 62.51
C LEU A 340 73.13 6.32 63.26
N GLY A 341 73.44 6.94 64.41
CA GLY A 341 74.50 6.51 65.33
C GLY A 341 75.79 7.37 65.41
N GLY A 342 75.76 8.65 65.02
CA GLY A 342 76.93 9.56 65.16
C GLY A 342 77.14 10.18 66.56
N PHE A 343 78.39 10.45 66.96
CA PHE A 343 78.78 11.09 68.23
C PHE A 343 78.50 12.62 68.26
N LYS A 344 78.20 13.16 69.44
CA LYS A 344 78.06 14.61 69.72
C LYS A 344 79.39 15.23 70.17
N TYR A 345 79.53 16.55 70.05
CA TYR A 345 80.71 17.29 70.51
C TYR A 345 80.36 18.65 71.14
N THR A 346 81.24 19.15 72.03
CA THR A 346 81.15 20.47 72.66
C THR A 346 82.54 21.10 72.77
N PHE A 347 82.65 22.41 72.51
CA PHE A 347 83.87 23.19 72.68
C PHE A 347 83.78 24.12 73.91
N GLY A 348 84.89 24.37 74.61
CA GLY A 348 84.94 25.30 75.75
C GLY A 348 86.34 25.82 76.08
N THR A 349 86.45 26.79 77.01
CA THR A 349 87.74 27.32 77.51
C THR A 349 87.65 27.67 79.00
N THR A 350 88.71 27.39 79.78
CA THR A 350 88.82 27.70 81.22
C THR A 350 89.51 29.04 81.49
N GLY A 351 89.38 29.58 82.71
CA GLY A 351 90.24 30.68 83.19
C GLY A 351 91.65 30.22 83.60
N SER A 352 92.43 31.09 84.23
CA SER A 352 93.78 30.77 84.74
C SER A 352 93.78 29.78 85.90
N ILE A 353 94.79 28.90 85.94
CA ILE A 353 94.96 27.82 86.90
C ILE A 353 96.37 27.90 87.48
N SER A 354 96.50 28.36 88.71
CA SER A 354 97.77 28.66 89.38
C SER A 354 97.88 27.90 90.69
N ASN A 355 98.66 26.81 90.70
CA ASN A 355 98.74 25.85 91.81
C ASN A 355 97.35 25.45 92.35
N SER A 356 96.39 25.25 91.44
CA SER A 356 94.97 25.02 91.75
C SER A 356 94.31 24.09 90.73
N SER A 357 92.99 23.87 90.85
CA SER A 357 92.20 23.14 89.86
C SER A 357 90.97 23.94 89.42
N GLN A 358 90.56 23.77 88.16
CA GLN A 358 89.32 24.31 87.61
C GLN A 358 88.45 23.19 87.05
N THR A 359 87.14 23.40 87.13
CA THR A 359 86.15 22.36 86.81
C THR A 359 85.16 22.89 85.79
N VAL A 360 84.89 22.11 84.73
CA VAL A 360 83.92 22.44 83.70
C VAL A 360 82.93 21.31 83.48
N THR A 361 81.65 21.63 83.56
CA THR A 361 80.56 20.68 83.31
C THR A 361 80.08 20.82 81.86
N ILE A 362 79.92 19.69 81.17
CA ILE A 362 79.41 19.61 79.80
C ILE A 362 78.09 18.80 79.74
N PRO A 363 77.32 18.85 78.64
CA PRO A 363 75.98 18.24 78.59
C PRO A 363 75.93 16.72 78.73
N GLY A 364 77.02 16.01 78.45
CA GLY A 364 77.09 14.54 78.55
C GLY A 364 78.45 14.08 79.08
N ALA A 365 78.53 12.85 79.57
CA ALA A 365 79.81 12.29 80.00
C ALA A 365 80.78 12.25 78.80
N PRO A 366 81.91 12.98 78.85
CA PRO A 366 82.83 13.00 77.74
C PRO A 366 83.50 11.64 77.60
N ILE A 367 83.48 11.10 76.38
CA ILE A 367 84.23 9.91 76.00
C ILE A 367 85.69 10.31 75.85
N ILE A 368 85.94 11.38 75.09
CA ILE A 368 87.25 11.96 74.88
C ILE A 368 87.18 13.47 74.99
N VAL A 369 88.16 14.05 75.68
CA VAL A 369 88.44 15.47 75.71
C VAL A 369 89.81 15.73 75.10
N PHE A 370 89.87 16.56 74.07
CA PHE A 370 91.12 17.07 73.51
C PHE A 370 91.23 18.56 73.77
N GLY A 371 92.44 19.09 73.96
CA GLY A 371 92.58 20.51 74.14
C GLY A 371 94.01 21.02 74.11
N ILE A 372 94.14 22.33 74.32
CA ILE A 372 95.42 23.03 74.43
C ILE A 372 95.43 23.92 75.67
N TYR A 373 96.59 24.10 76.29
CA TYR A 373 96.78 25.06 77.40
C TYR A 373 97.98 26.00 77.15
N HIS A 374 97.93 27.21 77.71
CA HIS A 374 98.95 28.24 77.52
C HIS A 374 99.62 28.69 78.83
N ARG A 375 100.89 29.11 78.77
CA ARG A 375 101.64 29.69 79.91
C ARG A 375 102.43 30.91 79.46
N SER A 376 102.28 32.03 80.16
CA SER A 376 103.00 33.28 79.89
C SER A 376 104.53 33.18 79.91
N SER A 377 105.10 32.19 80.61
CA SER A 377 106.55 31.99 80.68
C SER A 377 107.15 31.20 79.50
N THR A 378 106.34 30.74 78.53
CA THR A 378 106.78 29.95 77.37
C THR A 378 106.00 30.33 76.11
N SER A 379 106.68 30.58 74.98
CA SER A 379 106.04 31.11 73.76
C SER A 379 105.16 30.14 72.96
N TRP A 380 104.90 28.90 73.42
CA TRP A 380 104.13 27.89 72.67
C TRP A 380 103.05 27.23 73.53
N PRO A 381 101.81 27.06 73.03
CA PRO A 381 100.76 26.31 73.71
C PRO A 381 101.05 24.80 73.67
N PHE A 382 100.59 24.09 74.69
CA PHE A 382 100.78 22.64 74.83
C PHE A 382 99.47 21.91 74.58
N VAL A 383 99.51 20.79 73.86
CA VAL A 383 98.34 19.95 73.58
C VAL A 383 98.16 18.94 74.72
N TYR A 384 96.91 18.61 75.06
CA TYR A 384 96.59 17.49 75.92
C TYR A 384 95.40 16.71 75.38
N ALA A 385 95.34 15.44 75.76
CA ALA A 385 94.23 14.56 75.49
C ALA A 385 93.90 13.81 76.78
N ALA A 386 92.63 13.84 77.17
CA ALA A 386 92.09 13.11 78.29
C ALA A 386 91.01 12.18 77.76
N ASN A 387 91.15 10.89 78.04
CA ASN A 387 90.13 9.90 77.70
C ASN A 387 89.63 9.27 78.98
N ALA A 388 88.31 9.15 79.14
CA ALA A 388 87.72 8.52 80.32
C ALA A 388 87.96 7.00 80.39
N SER A 389 88.50 6.37 79.33
CA SER A 389 88.58 4.90 79.22
C SER A 389 89.78 4.32 78.45
N LEU A 390 90.77 5.12 78.03
CA LEU A 390 92.00 4.60 77.40
C LEU A 390 93.21 5.35 77.95
N GLY A 391 94.05 4.67 78.74
CA GLY A 391 95.31 5.20 79.26
C GLY A 391 96.26 5.56 78.12
N ILE A 392 96.24 6.82 77.70
CA ILE A 392 97.10 7.32 76.63
C ILE A 392 98.53 7.40 77.18
N PRO A 393 99.50 6.67 76.60
CA PRO A 393 100.89 6.75 77.02
C PRO A 393 101.44 8.13 76.65
N THR A 394 101.92 8.87 77.65
CA THR A 394 102.48 10.23 77.54
C THR A 394 103.85 10.29 76.85
N SER A 395 104.15 9.34 75.98
CA SER A 395 105.40 9.31 75.22
C SER A 395 105.32 10.28 74.04
N GLY A 396 105.46 11.58 74.34
CA GLY A 396 105.54 12.66 73.34
C GLY A 396 104.82 13.95 73.72
N ILE A 397 104.05 13.96 74.81
CA ILE A 397 103.33 15.14 75.28
C ILE A 397 103.89 15.52 76.67
N TYR A 398 104.72 16.56 76.71
CA TYR A 398 105.32 17.10 77.93
C TYR A 398 104.25 17.79 78.81
N VAL A 399 103.39 17.00 79.43
CA VAL A 399 102.42 17.51 80.41
C VAL A 399 103.06 17.46 81.80
N THR A 400 104.06 18.30 82.01
CA THR A 400 104.80 18.30 83.29
C THR A 400 104.02 19.00 84.41
N TYR A 401 102.94 19.74 84.08
CA TYR A 401 102.27 20.64 85.03
C TYR A 401 100.74 20.49 85.09
N LEU A 402 100.04 20.10 84.02
CA LEU A 402 98.58 19.95 83.98
C LEU A 402 98.14 18.49 84.12
N THR A 403 97.17 18.18 84.95
CA THR A 403 96.48 16.88 84.97
C THR A 403 95.01 17.09 84.70
N THR A 404 94.44 16.21 83.88
CA THR A 404 93.03 16.27 83.49
C THR A 404 92.32 15.01 83.91
N SER A 405 91.27 15.15 84.69
CA SER A 405 90.41 14.04 85.08
C SER A 405 88.97 14.29 84.65
N ILE A 406 88.27 13.19 84.37
CA ILE A 406 86.87 13.22 83.99
C ILE A 406 86.10 12.49 85.09
N SER A 407 85.07 13.14 85.60
CA SER A 407 84.16 12.57 86.59
C SER A 407 82.73 12.89 86.18
N GLY A 408 81.99 11.88 85.74
CA GLY A 408 80.65 12.06 85.18
C GLY A 408 80.67 12.98 83.96
N ASN A 409 79.84 14.02 84.00
CA ASN A 409 79.75 15.04 82.94
C ASN A 409 80.70 16.23 83.17
N THR A 410 81.66 16.07 84.07
CA THR A 410 82.52 17.14 84.54
C THR A 410 83.98 16.83 84.24
N ILE A 411 84.68 17.81 83.68
CA ILE A 411 86.10 17.76 83.34
C ILE A 411 86.82 18.65 84.34
N ILE A 412 87.85 18.10 84.98
CA ILE A 412 88.66 18.81 85.98
C ILE A 412 90.06 18.98 85.40
N PHE A 413 90.55 20.22 85.42
CA PHE A 413 91.87 20.65 84.98
C PHE A 413 92.67 21.09 86.21
N SER A 414 93.70 20.34 86.61
CA SER A 414 94.50 20.57 87.82
C SER A 414 95.94 20.91 87.46
N ASN A 415 96.57 21.86 88.14
CA ASN A 415 97.91 22.33 87.79
C ASN A 415 98.82 22.57 89.01
N ASN A 416 100.10 22.14 88.93
CA ASN A 416 101.15 22.41 89.93
C ASN A 416 102.14 23.52 89.47
N GLY A 417 101.66 24.46 88.66
CA GLY A 417 102.37 25.67 88.24
C GLY A 417 101.36 26.79 87.88
N ASN A 418 101.74 27.73 87.01
CA ASN A 418 100.82 28.75 86.48
C ASN A 418 100.49 28.47 85.00
N ILE A 419 99.20 28.29 84.69
CA ILE A 419 98.59 28.16 83.34
C ILE A 419 97.57 29.28 83.16
N ASP A 420 97.56 29.94 82.01
CA ASP A 420 96.71 31.10 81.74
C ASP A 420 95.28 30.71 81.38
N TYR A 421 95.11 29.65 80.56
CA TYR A 421 93.81 29.07 80.17
C TYR A 421 93.98 27.69 79.52
N VAL A 422 92.88 26.95 79.42
CA VAL A 422 92.78 25.65 78.74
C VAL A 422 91.58 25.68 77.77
N SER A 423 91.78 25.46 76.47
CA SER A 423 90.70 25.31 75.48
C SER A 423 90.49 23.84 75.14
N TYR A 424 89.24 23.38 75.06
CA TYR A 424 88.92 21.96 74.93
C TYR A 424 87.76 21.66 73.97
N VAL A 425 87.79 20.44 73.41
CA VAL A 425 86.71 19.73 72.73
C VAL A 425 86.39 18.49 73.51
N ALA A 426 85.11 18.27 73.80
CA ALA A 426 84.61 17.06 74.40
C ALA A 426 83.66 16.34 73.44
N LEU A 427 83.99 15.10 73.09
CA LEU A 427 83.11 14.18 72.35
C LEU A 427 82.28 13.36 73.34
N TYR A 428 80.98 13.24 73.10
CA TYR A 428 80.05 12.49 73.95
C TYR A 428 78.96 11.81 73.12
N ASN A 429 78.32 10.79 73.69
CA ASN A 429 77.17 10.12 73.06
C ASN A 429 75.90 10.98 73.07
#